data_AF-A0A3S9UT73-F1
#
_entry.id   AF-A0A3S9UT73-F1
#
_cell.length_a   1.000
_cell.length_b   1.000
_cell.length_c   1.000
_cell.angle_alpha   90.00
_cell.angle_beta   90.00
_cell.angle_gamma   90.00
#
_symmetry.space_group_name_H-M   'P 1'
#
loop_
_entity.id
_entity.type
_entity.pdbx_description
1 polymer ?
#
loop_
_entity_poly.entity_id
_entity_poly.type
_entity_poly.pdbx_seq_one_letter_code
_entity_poly.pdbx_strand_id
1 'polypeptide(L)'
;MVYDKRSSSIINRWTRPAGVGVTVEEEGVRFVQIDHKLGTVTACDFLPLPSLINEEGWPELTVHLHTLQAWLERYRLSGSKAHLAAPTAQSFIRILRVPKVRPRQQRQVTALEIEGSLRFPFEQPIIDYHWIDERPEDLEKGMQPTFVAAVPRPLIVEMVDVLGAVGLHIESVDLGAIALSRILQRQNRLEQECVMVIFFKEKEAEVYLYNRGIPDFIRTFSLEQVSEDSLNNWRYSEIVSSVTRIINFYEYTLHEGGERISTIILAGSAPDKETIKQQLNTAFGQVNVLELDVQEYFTAVSSDCQDSYAIALGLALKGARQS
;
A
#
# COMPACT_ATOMS: atom_id res chain seq x y z
N MET A 1 -7.44 -24.11 15.83
CA MET A 1 -6.34 -24.54 16.73
C MET A 1 -5.16 -25.04 15.89
N VAL A 2 -4.39 -24.13 15.31
CA VAL A 2 -2.94 -24.25 15.14
C VAL A 2 -2.42 -22.88 15.51
N TYR A 3 -1.87 -22.83 16.72
CA TYR A 3 -1.01 -21.75 17.17
C TYR A 3 0.20 -21.70 16.24
N ASP A 4 0.54 -20.54 15.71
CA ASP A 4 1.95 -20.24 15.54
C ASP A 4 2.37 -19.14 16.51
N LYS A 5 3.43 -19.47 17.25
CA LYS A 5 3.88 -18.76 18.43
C LYS A 5 4.47 -17.42 18.03
N ARG A 6 4.23 -16.43 18.90
CA ARG A 6 5.02 -15.19 18.96
C ARG A 6 6.51 -15.51 18.93
N SER A 7 7.29 -14.69 18.22
CA SER A 7 8.54 -14.20 18.78
C SER A 7 8.55 -12.67 18.72
N SER A 8 8.38 -12.07 19.89
CA SER A 8 8.78 -10.70 20.17
C SER A 8 10.30 -10.57 20.00
N SER A 9 10.73 -9.47 19.36
CA SER A 9 12.03 -8.81 19.57
C SER A 9 13.22 -9.72 19.92
N ILE A 10 14.00 -10.10 18.91
CA ILE A 10 15.42 -10.43 19.10
C ILE A 10 16.21 -9.40 18.31
N ILE A 11 16.79 -8.45 19.04
CA ILE A 11 17.87 -7.62 18.54
C ILE A 11 19.15 -8.48 18.51
N ASN A 12 19.97 -8.23 17.48
CA ASN A 12 21.35 -8.67 17.22
C ASN A 12 21.54 -10.03 16.49
N ARG A 13 22.35 -10.15 15.43
CA ARG A 13 23.60 -9.44 15.05
C ARG A 13 23.85 -9.64 13.54
N TRP A 14 24.23 -8.59 12.81
CA TRP A 14 24.93 -8.63 11.49
C TRP A 14 24.19 -9.21 10.27
N THR A 15 22.93 -8.85 10.04
CA THR A 15 22.34 -8.93 8.70
C THR A 15 21.98 -7.53 8.25
N ARG A 16 22.46 -7.11 7.07
CA ARG A 16 22.01 -5.85 6.46
C ARG A 16 20.49 -5.92 6.33
N PRO A 17 19.73 -4.93 6.84
CA PRO A 17 18.28 -4.89 6.65
C PRO A 17 17.97 -4.93 5.15
N ALA A 18 16.88 -5.60 4.74
CA ALA A 18 16.42 -5.57 3.36
C ALA A 18 16.28 -4.10 2.93
N GLY A 19 17.10 -3.69 1.96
CA GLY A 19 17.06 -2.35 1.38
C GLY A 19 16.31 -2.32 0.06
N VAL A 20 15.57 -3.38 -0.26
CA VAL A 20 14.86 -3.55 -1.53
C VAL A 20 13.37 -3.63 -1.23
N GLY A 21 12.59 -2.76 -1.86
CA GLY A 21 11.14 -2.86 -1.90
C GLY A 21 10.68 -3.25 -3.30
N VAL A 22 9.70 -4.13 -3.39
CA VAL A 22 9.17 -4.67 -4.65
C VAL A 22 7.66 -4.57 -4.70
N THR A 23 7.13 -4.10 -5.83
CA THR A 23 5.70 -4.14 -6.14
C THR A 23 5.49 -5.00 -7.38
N VAL A 24 4.38 -5.72 -7.38
CA VAL A 24 3.91 -6.51 -8.53
C VAL A 24 2.55 -5.94 -8.90
N GLU A 25 2.43 -5.50 -10.15
CA GLU A 25 1.28 -4.82 -10.72
C GLU A 25 0.86 -5.55 -12.01
N GLU A 26 -0.32 -5.24 -12.56
CA GLU A 26 -0.81 -5.94 -13.76
C GLU A 26 0.17 -5.84 -14.95
N GLU A 27 0.85 -4.71 -15.06
CA GLU A 27 1.70 -4.38 -16.19
C GLU A 27 3.17 -4.72 -15.97
N GLY A 28 3.54 -5.16 -14.76
CA GLY A 28 4.93 -5.51 -14.47
C GLY A 28 5.34 -5.50 -13.01
N VAL A 29 6.66 -5.52 -12.80
CA VAL A 29 7.30 -5.54 -11.48
C VAL A 29 8.18 -4.31 -11.33
N ARG A 30 8.03 -3.58 -10.22
CA ARG A 30 8.94 -2.47 -9.85
C ARG A 30 9.80 -2.86 -8.68
N PHE A 31 11.02 -2.34 -8.63
CA PHE A 31 11.81 -2.33 -7.41
C PHE A 31 12.39 -0.96 -7.10
N VAL A 32 12.66 -0.74 -5.82
CA VAL A 32 13.49 0.34 -5.30
C VAL A 32 14.52 -0.26 -4.36
N GLN A 33 15.78 0.12 -4.54
CA GLN A 33 16.86 -0.15 -3.62
C GLN A 33 17.31 1.15 -2.94
N ILE A 34 17.50 1.13 -1.63
CA ILE A 34 17.96 2.29 -0.85
C ILE A 34 19.31 2.06 -0.16
N ASP A 35 20.02 3.16 0.08
CA ASP A 35 21.04 3.23 1.12
C ASP A 35 20.36 3.51 2.46
N HIS A 36 20.33 2.51 3.35
CA HIS A 36 19.71 2.63 4.67
C HIS A 36 20.30 3.73 5.58
N LYS A 37 21.54 4.17 5.35
CA LYS A 37 22.16 5.24 6.15
C LYS A 37 21.72 6.61 5.68
N LEU A 38 21.61 6.79 4.37
CA LEU A 38 21.26 8.08 3.76
C LEU A 38 19.75 8.23 3.53
N GLY A 39 19.02 7.11 3.52
CA GLY A 39 17.61 7.08 3.15
C GLY A 39 17.36 7.29 1.65
N THR A 40 18.40 7.36 0.83
CA THR A 40 18.30 7.70 -0.60
C THR A 40 18.25 6.45 -1.49
N VAL A 41 17.55 6.55 -2.61
CA VAL A 41 17.47 5.53 -3.65
C VAL A 41 18.83 5.37 -4.34
N THR A 42 19.32 4.13 -4.39
CA THR A 42 20.56 3.76 -5.10
C THR A 42 20.30 3.11 -6.45
N ALA A 43 19.14 2.47 -6.62
CA ALA A 43 18.68 1.91 -7.88
C ALA A 43 17.15 1.76 -7.86
N CYS A 44 16.52 1.93 -9.00
CA CYS A 44 15.12 1.62 -9.22
C CYS A 44 14.93 1.24 -10.68
N ASP A 45 13.96 0.37 -10.96
CA ASP A 45 13.55 0.06 -12.33
C ASP A 45 12.14 -0.52 -12.34
N PHE A 46 11.51 -0.44 -13.52
CA PHE A 46 10.26 -1.10 -13.82
C PHE A 46 10.50 -2.12 -14.94
N LEU A 47 10.15 -3.38 -14.68
CA LEU A 47 10.13 -4.43 -15.68
C LEU A 47 8.71 -4.61 -16.19
N PRO A 48 8.39 -4.17 -17.42
CA PRO A 48 7.08 -4.45 -18.02
C PRO A 48 6.94 -5.95 -18.28
N LEU A 49 5.88 -6.55 -17.76
CA LEU A 49 5.52 -7.95 -17.97
C LEU A 49 4.07 -8.02 -18.44
N PRO A 50 3.83 -8.20 -19.76
CA PRO A 50 2.47 -8.27 -20.26
C PRO A 50 1.76 -9.53 -19.74
N SER A 51 0.43 -9.42 -19.58
CA SER A 51 -0.43 -10.54 -19.18
C SER A 51 -0.06 -11.15 -17.83
N LEU A 52 0.24 -10.31 -16.83
CA LEU A 52 0.57 -10.81 -15.50
C LEU A 52 -0.66 -11.26 -14.71
N ILE A 53 -1.88 -11.03 -15.17
CA ILE A 53 -3.09 -11.39 -14.42
C ILE A 53 -3.79 -12.59 -15.07
N ASN A 54 -4.04 -13.63 -14.28
CA ASN A 54 -4.81 -14.81 -14.70
C ASN A 54 -6.34 -14.56 -14.69
N GLU A 55 -7.12 -15.56 -15.09
CA GLU A 55 -8.59 -15.45 -15.14
C GLU A 55 -9.25 -15.15 -13.78
N GLU A 56 -8.57 -15.45 -12.67
CA GLU A 56 -9.02 -15.18 -11.30
C GLU A 56 -8.62 -13.78 -10.81
N GLY A 57 -7.95 -12.98 -11.64
CA GLY A 57 -7.48 -11.65 -11.27
C GLY A 57 -6.17 -11.66 -10.48
N TRP A 58 -5.42 -12.77 -10.48
CA TRP A 58 -4.20 -12.94 -9.67
C TRP A 58 -2.93 -12.83 -10.51
N PRO A 59 -1.86 -12.20 -9.98
CA PRO A 59 -0.52 -12.20 -10.56
C PRO A 59 0.06 -13.60 -10.85
N GLU A 60 0.25 -13.95 -12.12
CA GLU A 60 0.89 -15.18 -12.63
C GLU A 60 2.33 -14.91 -13.05
N LEU A 61 3.21 -14.74 -12.06
CA LEU A 61 4.63 -14.41 -12.28
C LEU A 61 5.44 -15.57 -12.90
N THR A 62 4.95 -16.80 -12.78
CA THR A 62 5.65 -18.03 -13.20
C THR A 62 5.98 -18.05 -14.70
N VAL A 63 5.12 -17.46 -15.54
CA VAL A 63 5.32 -17.36 -17.00
C VAL A 63 6.54 -16.51 -17.36
N HIS A 64 6.96 -15.61 -16.47
CA HIS A 64 8.01 -14.61 -16.71
C HIS A 64 9.33 -14.91 -15.99
N LEU A 65 9.52 -16.12 -15.45
CA LEU A 65 10.70 -16.50 -14.64
C LEU A 65 12.04 -16.11 -15.27
N HIS A 66 12.26 -16.44 -16.55
CA HIS A 66 13.52 -16.15 -17.24
C HIS A 66 13.77 -14.63 -17.38
N THR A 67 12.72 -13.88 -17.71
CA THR A 67 12.78 -12.42 -17.83
C THR A 67 13.06 -11.76 -16.48
N LEU A 68 12.37 -12.22 -15.42
CA LEU A 68 12.59 -11.78 -14.04
C LEU A 68 14.02 -12.08 -13.57
N GLN A 69 14.52 -13.30 -13.82
CA GLN A 69 15.88 -13.68 -13.44
C GLN A 69 16.93 -12.79 -14.11
N ALA A 70 16.85 -12.62 -15.44
CA ALA A 70 17.79 -11.77 -16.17
C ALA A 70 17.75 -10.31 -15.71
N TRP A 71 16.57 -9.81 -15.32
CA TRP A 71 16.40 -8.48 -14.76
C TRP A 71 17.04 -8.35 -13.38
N LEU A 72 16.84 -9.30 -12.46
CA LEU A 72 17.47 -9.28 -11.14
C LEU A 72 19.00 -9.41 -11.23
N GLU A 73 19.53 -10.21 -12.15
CA GLU A 73 20.97 -10.36 -12.38
C GLU A 73 21.59 -9.03 -12.85
N ARG A 74 20.92 -8.30 -13.75
CA ARG A 74 21.35 -6.98 -14.24
C ARG A 74 21.55 -5.99 -13.09
N TYR A 75 20.64 -5.99 -12.12
CA TYR A 75 20.68 -5.10 -10.95
C TYR A 75 21.43 -5.70 -9.75
N ARG A 76 22.02 -6.90 -9.89
CA ARG A 76 22.72 -7.62 -8.81
C ARG A 76 21.84 -7.84 -7.57
N LEU A 77 20.56 -8.07 -7.80
CA LEU A 77 19.57 -8.31 -6.76
C LEU A 77 19.47 -9.80 -6.38
N SER A 78 20.06 -10.71 -7.15
CA SER A 78 20.12 -12.14 -6.81
C SER A 78 20.82 -12.37 -5.45
N GLY A 79 20.14 -13.11 -4.56
CA GLY A 79 20.52 -13.32 -3.16
C GLY A 79 20.12 -12.18 -2.22
N SER A 80 19.52 -11.10 -2.71
CA SER A 80 19.09 -9.98 -1.86
C SER A 80 17.81 -10.31 -1.10
N LYS A 81 17.66 -9.66 0.05
CA LYS A 81 16.41 -9.65 0.80
C LYS A 81 15.55 -8.47 0.36
N ALA A 82 14.25 -8.69 0.24
CA ALA A 82 13.28 -7.68 -0.19
C ALA A 82 12.00 -7.66 0.66
N HIS A 83 11.33 -6.52 0.62
CA HIS A 83 9.97 -6.33 1.13
C HIS A 83 9.00 -6.27 -0.06
N LEU A 84 7.92 -7.05 0.00
CA LEU A 84 6.93 -7.16 -1.07
C LEU A 84 5.63 -6.44 -0.69
N ALA A 85 5.01 -5.71 -1.62
CA ALA A 85 3.63 -5.25 -1.47
C ALA A 85 2.66 -6.40 -1.73
N ALA A 86 1.71 -6.59 -0.82
CA ALA A 86 0.51 -7.35 -1.14
C ALA A 86 -0.34 -6.58 -2.17
N PRO A 87 -0.96 -7.28 -3.13
CA PRO A 87 -1.87 -6.66 -4.09
C PRO A 87 -3.05 -5.97 -3.40
N THR A 88 -3.26 -4.69 -3.67
CA THR A 88 -4.27 -3.86 -2.99
C THR A 88 -5.69 -4.34 -3.29
N ALA A 89 -5.98 -4.73 -4.53
CA ALA A 89 -7.30 -5.23 -4.93
C ALA A 89 -7.72 -6.49 -4.17
N GLN A 90 -6.77 -7.35 -3.79
CA GLN A 90 -6.98 -8.58 -3.02
C GLN A 90 -6.73 -8.39 -1.51
N SER A 91 -6.47 -7.16 -1.06
CA SER A 91 -6.26 -6.84 0.36
C SER A 91 -7.55 -6.42 1.04
N PHE A 92 -7.68 -6.79 2.32
CA PHE A 92 -8.78 -6.38 3.18
C PHE A 92 -8.26 -5.60 4.37
N ILE A 93 -8.84 -4.43 4.66
CA ILE A 93 -8.56 -3.68 5.89
C ILE A 93 -9.82 -3.25 6.62
N ARG A 94 -9.78 -3.29 7.97
CA ARG A 94 -10.81 -2.78 8.86
C ARG A 94 -10.25 -2.30 10.19
N ILE A 95 -10.88 -1.29 10.78
CA ILE A 95 -10.72 -0.98 12.20
C ILE A 95 -11.85 -1.65 12.97
N LEU A 96 -11.50 -2.60 13.84
CA LEU A 96 -12.40 -3.21 14.81
C LEU A 96 -12.29 -2.51 16.16
N ARG A 97 -13.38 -2.49 16.91
CA ARG A 97 -13.39 -2.09 18.32
C ARG A 97 -13.54 -3.37 19.14
N VAL A 98 -12.45 -3.86 19.70
CA VAL A 98 -12.46 -5.09 20.50
C VAL A 98 -12.55 -4.75 21.99
N PRO A 99 -13.19 -5.57 22.85
CA PRO A 99 -13.22 -5.33 24.27
C PRO A 99 -11.81 -5.19 24.87
N LYS A 100 -11.62 -4.17 25.72
CA LYS A 100 -10.35 -4.00 26.42
C LYS A 100 -10.31 -4.90 27.64
N VAL A 101 -9.36 -5.81 27.67
CA VAL A 101 -9.14 -6.76 28.77
C VAL A 101 -7.71 -6.67 29.29
N ARG A 102 -7.36 -7.51 30.26
CA ARG A 102 -5.98 -7.57 30.80
C ARG A 102 -4.99 -7.93 29.67
N PRO A 103 -3.77 -7.36 29.65
CA PRO A 103 -2.80 -7.57 28.56
C PRO A 103 -2.49 -9.04 28.23
N ARG A 104 -2.55 -9.93 29.24
CA ARG A 104 -2.34 -11.38 29.05
C ARG A 104 -3.43 -12.04 28.20
N GLN A 105 -4.65 -11.51 28.25
CA GLN A 105 -5.83 -12.04 27.55
C GLN A 105 -6.15 -11.29 26.25
N GLN A 106 -5.63 -10.06 26.07
CA GLN A 106 -6.00 -9.19 24.95
C GLN A 106 -5.86 -9.90 23.60
N ARG A 107 -4.76 -10.62 23.36
CA ARG A 107 -4.57 -11.34 22.08
C ARG A 107 -5.61 -12.41 21.82
N GLN A 108 -6.05 -13.12 22.84
CA GLN A 108 -7.07 -14.16 22.70
C GLN A 108 -8.42 -13.53 22.39
N VAL A 109 -8.80 -12.47 23.11
CA VAL A 109 -10.04 -11.73 22.85
C VAL A 109 -10.03 -11.12 21.45
N THR A 110 -8.95 -10.45 21.05
CA THR A 110 -8.81 -9.89 19.70
C THR A 110 -8.97 -10.96 18.62
N ALA A 111 -8.34 -12.13 18.78
CA ALA A 111 -8.48 -13.22 17.80
C ALA A 111 -9.94 -13.71 17.69
N LEU A 112 -10.64 -13.88 18.81
CA LEU A 112 -12.04 -14.29 18.82
C LEU A 112 -12.95 -13.25 18.16
N GLU A 113 -12.71 -11.96 18.43
CA GLU A 113 -13.48 -10.88 17.80
C GLU A 113 -13.27 -10.84 16.29
N ILE A 114 -12.03 -11.01 15.83
CA ILE A 114 -11.70 -11.08 14.39
C ILE A 114 -12.43 -12.27 13.74
N GLU A 115 -12.33 -13.46 14.33
CA GLU A 115 -12.98 -14.69 13.81
C GLU A 115 -14.52 -14.59 13.81
N GLY A 116 -15.10 -13.95 14.83
CA GLY A 116 -16.56 -13.83 14.97
C GLY A 116 -17.17 -12.75 14.08
N SER A 117 -16.47 -11.64 13.86
CA SER A 117 -17.03 -10.44 13.22
C SER A 117 -16.69 -10.29 11.74
N LEU A 118 -15.54 -10.81 11.28
CA LEU A 118 -15.10 -10.62 9.90
C LEU A 118 -15.51 -11.78 9.00
N ARG A 119 -16.01 -11.43 7.81
CA ARG A 119 -16.17 -12.35 6.68
C ARG A 119 -15.30 -11.83 5.55
N PHE A 120 -14.35 -12.65 5.12
CA PHE A 120 -13.42 -12.28 4.06
C PHE A 120 -14.04 -12.62 2.70
N PRO A 121 -13.78 -11.80 1.66
CA PRO A 121 -14.25 -12.07 0.29
C PRO A 121 -13.37 -13.10 -0.44
N PHE A 122 -12.48 -13.80 0.28
CA PHE A 122 -11.55 -14.79 -0.26
C PHE A 122 -11.29 -15.89 0.77
N GLU A 123 -10.81 -17.03 0.29
CA GLU A 123 -10.46 -18.18 1.13
C GLU A 123 -9.05 -18.08 1.72
N GLN A 124 -8.82 -18.83 2.79
CA GLN A 124 -7.51 -18.98 3.45
C GLN A 124 -6.80 -17.65 3.76
N PRO A 125 -7.42 -16.73 4.52
CA PRO A 125 -6.83 -15.44 4.84
C PRO A 125 -5.56 -15.60 5.69
N ILE A 126 -4.49 -14.90 5.31
CA ILE A 126 -3.42 -14.52 6.23
C ILE A 126 -3.88 -13.23 6.90
N ILE A 127 -4.05 -13.25 8.23
CA ILE A 127 -4.55 -12.12 9.00
C ILE A 127 -3.43 -11.59 9.89
N ASP A 128 -3.25 -10.27 9.89
CA ASP A 128 -2.43 -9.56 10.85
C ASP A 128 -3.23 -8.41 11.49
N TYR A 129 -2.84 -7.98 12.69
CA TYR A 129 -3.52 -6.91 13.39
C TYR A 129 -2.59 -6.08 14.28
N HIS A 130 -2.95 -4.81 14.45
CA HIS A 130 -2.26 -3.88 15.33
C HIS A 130 -3.26 -3.16 16.23
N TRP A 131 -2.97 -3.09 17.53
CA TRP A 131 -3.75 -2.27 18.46
C TRP A 131 -3.34 -0.81 18.28
N ILE A 132 -4.32 0.04 18.07
CA ILE A 132 -4.12 1.48 17.90
C ILE A 132 -4.06 2.13 19.28
N ASP A 133 -3.20 3.14 19.43
CA ASP A 133 -3.11 3.88 20.68
C ASP A 133 -4.47 4.49 21.08
N GLU A 134 -4.73 4.45 22.38
CA GLU A 134 -6.01 4.81 22.95
C GLU A 134 -6.22 6.32 22.90
N ARG A 135 -7.40 6.72 22.42
CA ARG A 135 -7.85 8.12 22.51
C ARG A 135 -8.76 8.30 23.73
N PRO A 136 -8.92 9.53 24.24
CA PRO A 136 -9.82 9.83 25.35
C PRO A 136 -11.24 9.26 25.17
N GLU A 137 -11.76 9.32 23.94
CA GLU A 137 -13.08 8.78 23.57
C GLU A 137 -13.16 7.24 23.64
N ASP A 138 -12.04 6.54 23.45
CA ASP A 138 -11.95 5.08 23.48
C ASP A 138 -11.83 4.58 24.93
N LEU A 139 -11.21 5.39 25.80
CA LEU A 139 -11.08 5.12 27.25
C LEU A 139 -12.44 5.05 27.94
N GLU A 140 -13.37 5.95 27.60
CA GLU A 140 -14.72 5.97 28.17
C GLU A 140 -15.55 4.72 27.80
N LYS A 141 -15.23 4.10 26.67
CA LYS A 141 -15.99 2.96 26.12
C LYS A 141 -15.44 1.60 26.53
N GLY A 142 -14.26 1.53 27.15
CA GLY A 142 -13.61 0.26 27.48
C GLY A 142 -13.29 -0.60 26.26
N MET A 143 -13.08 0.03 25.11
CA MET A 143 -12.81 -0.62 23.83
C MET A 143 -11.38 -0.32 23.36
N GLN A 144 -10.75 -1.29 22.72
CA GLN A 144 -9.44 -1.19 22.10
C GLN A 144 -9.63 -1.12 20.58
N PRO A 145 -9.38 0.04 19.94
CA PRO A 145 -9.36 0.10 18.48
C PRO A 145 -8.21 -0.78 17.95
N THR A 146 -8.52 -1.56 16.93
CA THR A 146 -7.64 -2.58 16.37
C THR A 146 -7.69 -2.50 14.85
N PHE A 147 -6.58 -2.13 14.22
CA PHE A 147 -6.42 -2.25 12.78
C PHE A 147 -6.22 -3.72 12.42
N VAL A 148 -6.99 -4.24 11.48
CA VAL A 148 -6.91 -5.62 10.99
C VAL A 148 -6.69 -5.58 9.49
N ALA A 149 -5.70 -6.33 9.03
CA ALA A 149 -5.38 -6.53 7.64
C ALA A 149 -5.47 -8.02 7.30
N ALA A 150 -5.96 -8.34 6.10
CA ALA A 150 -5.94 -9.70 5.59
C ALA A 150 -5.68 -9.76 4.09
N VAL A 151 -5.02 -10.84 3.66
CA VAL A 151 -4.69 -11.13 2.25
C VAL A 151 -4.85 -12.64 1.98
N PRO A 152 -5.17 -13.07 0.75
CA PRO A 152 -5.31 -14.48 0.43
C PRO A 152 -3.94 -15.18 0.48
N ARG A 153 -3.85 -16.27 1.26
CA ARG A 153 -2.60 -17.06 1.39
C ARG A 153 -2.07 -17.58 0.06
N PRO A 154 -2.89 -18.19 -0.83
CA PRO A 154 -2.38 -18.79 -2.07
C PRO A 154 -1.62 -17.77 -2.93
N LEU A 155 -2.19 -16.56 -3.06
CA LEU A 155 -1.59 -15.44 -3.77
C LEU A 155 -0.22 -15.05 -3.21
N ILE A 156 -0.13 -14.86 -1.89
CA ILE A 156 1.13 -14.46 -1.26
C ILE A 156 2.20 -15.55 -1.39
N VAL A 157 1.81 -16.81 -1.21
CA VAL A 157 2.74 -17.95 -1.33
C VAL A 157 3.28 -18.04 -2.75
N GLU A 158 2.44 -17.94 -3.78
CA GLU A 158 2.87 -17.95 -5.18
C GLU A 158 3.89 -16.85 -5.47
N MET A 159 3.60 -15.60 -5.09
CA MET A 159 4.51 -14.48 -5.32
C MET A 159 5.86 -14.68 -4.61
N VAL A 160 5.84 -15.15 -3.36
CA VAL A 160 7.06 -15.41 -2.58
C VAL A 160 7.89 -16.54 -3.18
N ASP A 161 7.24 -17.63 -3.61
CA ASP A 161 7.91 -18.80 -4.19
C ASP A 161 8.55 -18.45 -5.54
N VAL A 162 7.83 -17.72 -6.41
CA VAL A 162 8.35 -17.30 -7.72
C VAL A 162 9.52 -16.34 -7.58
N LEU A 163 9.40 -15.31 -6.74
CA LEU A 163 10.49 -14.36 -6.49
C LEU A 163 11.69 -15.07 -5.83
N GLY A 164 11.44 -16.02 -4.93
CA GLY A 164 12.46 -16.86 -4.32
C GLY A 164 13.22 -17.72 -5.34
N ALA A 165 12.51 -18.30 -6.31
CA ALA A 165 13.09 -19.13 -7.36
C ALA A 165 14.06 -18.36 -8.27
N VAL A 166 13.80 -17.07 -8.51
CA VAL A 166 14.70 -16.18 -9.29
C VAL A 166 15.77 -15.48 -8.42
N GLY A 167 15.86 -15.87 -7.14
CA GLY A 167 16.91 -15.43 -6.23
C GLY A 167 16.59 -14.18 -5.41
N LEU A 168 15.33 -13.73 -5.34
CA LEU A 168 14.92 -12.63 -4.47
C LEU A 168 14.20 -13.16 -3.23
N HIS A 169 14.81 -13.00 -2.05
CA HIS A 169 14.27 -13.54 -0.81
C HIS A 169 13.33 -12.55 -0.12
N ILE A 170 12.04 -12.86 -0.06
CA ILE A 170 11.05 -11.99 0.58
C ILE A 170 11.14 -12.10 2.11
N GLU A 171 11.57 -11.04 2.77
CA GLU A 171 11.69 -10.96 4.24
C GLU A 171 10.36 -10.55 4.89
N SER A 172 9.55 -9.75 4.20
CA SER A 172 8.20 -9.44 4.67
C SER A 172 7.27 -9.06 3.52
N VAL A 173 5.99 -9.29 3.73
CA VAL A 173 4.92 -8.73 2.91
C VAL A 173 4.24 -7.60 3.69
N ASP A 174 3.93 -6.49 3.02
CA ASP A 174 3.28 -5.31 3.62
C ASP A 174 2.15 -4.81 2.71
N LEU A 175 1.23 -4.02 3.25
CA LEU A 175 0.21 -3.37 2.43
C LEU A 175 0.79 -2.13 1.75
N GLY A 176 0.35 -1.85 0.51
CA GLY A 176 0.70 -0.60 -0.19
C GLY A 176 0.36 0.65 0.63
N ALA A 177 -0.77 0.63 1.34
CA ALA A 177 -1.20 1.69 2.26
C ALA A 177 -0.19 1.94 3.39
N ILE A 178 0.32 0.86 4.00
CA ILE A 178 1.29 0.97 5.10
C ILE A 178 2.64 1.44 4.56
N ALA A 179 3.04 0.94 3.38
CA ALA A 179 4.26 1.40 2.71
C ALA A 179 4.22 2.91 2.42
N LEU A 180 3.16 3.41 1.79
CA LEU A 180 2.98 4.84 1.50
C LEU A 180 2.92 5.69 2.77
N SER A 181 2.26 5.19 3.83
CA SER A 181 2.17 5.90 5.10
C SER A 181 3.54 6.30 5.67
N ARG A 182 4.59 5.51 5.42
CA ARG A 182 5.96 5.81 5.91
C ARG A 182 6.55 7.06 5.27
N ILE A 183 6.27 7.29 3.99
CA ILE A 183 6.71 8.50 3.28
C ILE A 183 5.89 9.69 3.77
N LEU A 184 4.56 9.52 3.82
CA LEU A 184 3.65 10.60 4.18
C LEU A 184 3.81 11.05 5.64
N GLN A 185 4.11 10.14 6.56
CA GLN A 185 4.46 10.46 7.95
C GLN A 185 5.74 11.28 8.04
N ARG A 186 6.79 10.93 7.29
CA ARG A 186 8.05 11.70 7.27
C ARG A 186 7.87 13.12 6.75
N GLN A 187 6.87 13.31 5.89
CA GLN A 187 6.50 14.61 5.34
C GLN A 187 5.44 15.35 6.16
N ASN A 188 5.08 14.83 7.35
CA ASN A 188 4.04 15.35 8.23
C ASN A 188 2.68 15.54 7.52
N ARG A 189 2.43 14.75 6.46
CA ARG A 189 1.17 14.82 5.68
C ARG A 189 0.02 14.10 6.39
N LEU A 190 0.35 13.17 7.29
CA LEU A 190 -0.62 12.34 8.02
C LEU A 190 -0.97 12.87 9.42
N GLU A 191 -0.50 14.06 9.79
CA GLU A 191 -0.88 14.74 11.04
C GLU A 191 -2.28 15.36 10.97
N GLN A 192 -2.85 15.53 9.77
CA GLN A 192 -4.21 16.04 9.55
C GLN A 192 -5.30 14.98 9.76
N GLU A 193 -6.56 15.43 9.86
CA GLU A 193 -7.72 14.59 10.20
C GLU A 193 -7.95 13.42 9.22
N CYS A 194 -8.14 13.71 7.92
CA CYS A 194 -8.37 12.66 6.93
C CYS A 194 -7.72 13.00 5.57
N VAL A 195 -6.84 12.13 5.11
CA VAL A 195 -6.08 12.28 3.86
C VAL A 195 -6.42 11.16 2.91
N MET A 196 -6.83 11.52 1.70
CA MET A 196 -6.96 10.60 0.57
C MET A 196 -5.68 10.60 -0.25
N VAL A 197 -5.17 9.44 -0.60
CA VAL A 197 -4.09 9.28 -1.60
C VAL A 197 -4.66 8.51 -2.78
N ILE A 198 -4.56 9.08 -3.97
CA ILE A 198 -4.89 8.42 -5.23
C ILE A 198 -3.57 8.08 -5.92
N PHE A 199 -3.23 6.79 -5.94
CA PHE A 199 -2.04 6.25 -6.55
C PHE A 199 -2.39 5.72 -7.94
N PHE A 200 -1.99 6.44 -8.98
CA PHE A 200 -2.23 6.06 -10.37
C PHE A 200 -1.23 4.99 -10.83
N LYS A 201 -1.73 3.93 -11.45
CA LYS A 201 -0.95 2.99 -12.26
C LYS A 201 -1.35 3.17 -13.72
N GLU A 202 -0.93 2.25 -14.58
CA GLU A 202 -1.21 2.35 -16.01
C GLU A 202 -2.69 2.08 -16.34
N LYS A 203 -3.29 1.02 -15.79
CA LYS A 203 -4.70 0.66 -16.07
C LYS A 203 -5.66 0.84 -14.90
N GLU A 204 -5.16 1.13 -13.70
CA GLU A 204 -6.01 1.32 -12.52
C GLU A 204 -5.44 2.42 -11.62
N ALA A 205 -6.29 2.92 -10.73
CA ALA A 205 -5.86 3.75 -9.62
C ALA A 205 -6.24 3.08 -8.30
N GLU A 206 -5.34 3.15 -7.34
CA GLU A 206 -5.57 2.72 -5.98
C GLU A 206 -5.86 3.94 -5.10
N VAL A 207 -6.86 3.84 -4.24
CA VAL A 207 -7.25 4.88 -3.31
C VAL A 207 -7.01 4.39 -1.89
N TYR A 208 -6.23 5.18 -1.14
CA TYR A 208 -5.92 4.94 0.25
C TYR A 208 -6.44 6.11 1.09
N LEU A 209 -7.31 5.84 2.05
CA LEU A 209 -7.79 6.83 3.00
C LEU A 209 -7.14 6.58 4.35
N TYR A 210 -6.55 7.64 4.89
CA TYR A 210 -5.91 7.66 6.19
C TYR A 210 -6.69 8.57 7.11
N ASN A 211 -7.21 8.02 8.21
CA ASN A 211 -7.75 8.78 9.32
C ASN A 211 -6.69 8.88 10.41
N ARG A 212 -6.21 10.11 10.70
CA ARG A 212 -5.18 10.39 11.70
C ARG A 212 -3.95 9.48 11.55
N GLY A 213 -3.52 9.32 10.30
CA GLY A 213 -2.35 8.52 9.90
C GLY A 213 -2.53 7.01 9.86
N ILE A 214 -3.73 6.50 10.12
CA ILE A 214 -4.02 5.06 10.06
C ILE A 214 -4.85 4.79 8.80
N PRO A 215 -4.41 3.89 7.91
CA PRO A 215 -5.23 3.51 6.77
C PRO A 215 -6.45 2.73 7.27
N ASP A 216 -7.66 3.21 6.99
CA ASP A 216 -8.91 2.55 7.42
C ASP A 216 -9.83 2.20 6.24
N PHE A 217 -9.52 2.70 5.05
CA PHE A 217 -10.21 2.35 3.82
C PHE A 217 -9.28 2.30 2.60
N ILE A 218 -9.40 1.22 1.81
CA ILE A 218 -8.74 1.07 0.51
C ILE A 218 -9.75 0.70 -0.57
N ARG A 219 -9.54 1.19 -1.79
CA ARG A 219 -10.29 0.82 -2.99
C ARG A 219 -9.39 0.89 -4.21
N THR A 220 -9.83 0.26 -5.29
CA THR A 220 -9.26 0.45 -6.63
C THR A 220 -10.39 0.85 -7.59
N PHE A 221 -10.04 1.54 -8.67
CA PHE A 221 -10.94 1.78 -9.80
C PHE A 221 -10.15 1.75 -11.10
N SER A 222 -10.80 1.28 -12.17
CA SER A 222 -10.18 1.15 -13.50
C SER A 222 -9.95 2.52 -14.15
N LEU A 223 -8.84 2.63 -14.87
CA LEU A 223 -8.50 3.72 -15.78
C LEU A 223 -8.63 3.14 -17.19
N GLU A 224 -9.86 3.08 -17.72
CA GLU A 224 -10.08 2.56 -19.07
C GLU A 224 -9.24 3.33 -20.10
N GLN A 225 -8.42 2.61 -20.87
CA GLN A 225 -7.66 3.17 -21.99
C GLN A 225 -8.64 3.46 -23.13
N VAL A 226 -8.90 4.74 -23.39
CA VAL A 226 -9.73 5.15 -24.52
C VAL A 226 -8.84 5.71 -25.62
N SER A 227 -9.00 5.14 -26.81
CA SER A 227 -8.24 5.43 -28.02
C SER A 227 -8.29 6.90 -28.44
N GLU A 228 -7.23 7.30 -29.16
CA GLU A 228 -6.72 8.65 -29.40
C GLU A 228 -7.76 9.71 -29.84
N ASP A 229 -7.54 10.91 -29.29
CA ASP A 229 -8.02 12.25 -29.69
C ASP A 229 -9.42 12.74 -29.30
N SER A 230 -10.43 11.90 -29.06
CA SER A 230 -11.80 12.45 -28.94
C SER A 230 -12.30 12.77 -27.54
N LEU A 231 -11.72 12.27 -26.45
CA LEU A 231 -12.44 12.30 -25.16
C LEU A 231 -11.58 12.42 -23.89
N ASN A 232 -10.44 13.11 -23.86
CA ASN A 232 -9.72 13.34 -22.58
C ASN A 232 -10.64 13.83 -21.43
N ASN A 233 -11.67 14.63 -21.76
CA ASN A 233 -12.71 15.06 -20.82
C ASN A 233 -13.53 13.91 -20.20
N TRP A 234 -13.80 12.82 -20.93
CA TRP A 234 -14.53 11.67 -20.41
C TRP A 234 -13.71 10.97 -19.31
N ARG A 235 -12.41 10.75 -19.55
CA ARG A 235 -11.51 10.09 -18.60
C ARG A 235 -11.43 10.89 -17.30
N TYR A 236 -11.30 12.22 -17.39
CA TYR A 236 -11.32 13.06 -16.20
C TYR A 236 -12.67 13.02 -15.48
N SER A 237 -13.77 13.00 -16.23
CA SER A 237 -15.11 12.90 -15.65
C SER A 237 -15.31 11.58 -14.89
N GLU A 238 -14.78 10.46 -15.39
CA GLU A 238 -14.81 9.19 -14.68
C GLU A 238 -13.91 9.16 -13.44
N ILE A 239 -12.73 9.76 -13.50
CA ILE A 239 -11.86 9.91 -12.32
C ILE A 239 -12.60 10.74 -11.26
N VAL A 240 -13.14 11.91 -11.61
CA VAL A 240 -13.90 12.77 -10.69
C VAL A 240 -15.12 12.02 -10.14
N SER A 241 -15.86 11.30 -10.99
CA SER A 241 -17.02 10.51 -10.59
C SER A 241 -16.65 9.39 -9.62
N SER A 242 -15.58 8.65 -9.90
CA SER A 242 -15.06 7.58 -9.04
C SER A 242 -14.61 8.12 -7.69
N VAL A 243 -13.85 9.21 -7.68
CA VAL A 243 -13.44 9.90 -6.44
C VAL A 243 -14.66 10.41 -5.67
N THR A 244 -15.64 11.01 -6.34
CA THR A 244 -16.88 11.49 -5.72
C THR A 244 -17.63 10.36 -5.02
N ARG A 245 -17.79 9.20 -5.68
CA ARG A 245 -18.43 8.02 -5.07
C ARG A 245 -17.68 7.52 -3.85
N ILE A 246 -16.34 7.50 -3.91
CA ILE A 246 -15.51 7.07 -2.79
C ILE A 246 -15.60 8.05 -1.62
N ILE A 247 -15.49 9.36 -1.86
CA ILE A 247 -15.65 10.39 -0.84
C ILE A 247 -17.02 10.26 -0.18
N ASN A 248 -18.09 10.20 -0.96
CA ASN A 248 -19.45 10.09 -0.42
C ASN A 248 -19.66 8.82 0.40
N PHE A 249 -19.14 7.68 -0.07
CA PHE A 249 -19.19 6.44 0.69
C PHE A 249 -18.42 6.57 2.01
N TYR A 250 -17.21 7.11 1.97
CA TYR A 250 -16.35 7.22 3.14
C TYR A 250 -16.95 8.18 4.19
N GLU A 251 -17.30 9.39 3.78
CA GLU A 251 -17.79 10.41 4.71
C GLU A 251 -19.18 10.05 5.25
N TYR A 252 -20.14 9.69 4.39
CA TYR A 252 -21.53 9.54 4.82
C TYR A 252 -21.93 8.10 5.17
N THR A 253 -21.29 7.08 4.59
CA THR A 253 -21.65 5.68 4.86
C THR A 253 -20.74 5.04 5.89
N LEU A 254 -19.43 5.27 5.81
CA LEU A 254 -18.46 4.66 6.73
C LEU A 254 -18.34 5.43 8.05
N HIS A 255 -18.30 6.76 7.98
CA HIS A 255 -18.11 7.64 9.15
C HIS A 255 -19.34 8.46 9.54
N GLU A 256 -20.49 8.24 8.90
CA GLU A 256 -21.78 8.88 9.24
C GLU A 256 -21.73 10.42 9.32
N GLY A 257 -20.84 11.05 8.54
CA GLY A 257 -20.60 12.48 8.48
C GLY A 257 -19.65 13.04 9.56
N GLY A 258 -19.08 12.17 10.41
CA GLY A 258 -18.19 12.55 11.51
C GLY A 258 -16.74 12.84 11.11
N GLU A 259 -16.32 12.41 9.91
CA GLU A 259 -14.98 12.62 9.36
C GLU A 259 -15.10 13.17 7.94
N ARG A 260 -14.24 14.13 7.58
CA ARG A 260 -14.22 14.75 6.25
C ARG A 260 -12.83 14.75 5.66
N ILE A 261 -12.72 14.50 4.37
CA ILE A 261 -11.45 14.49 3.66
C ILE A 261 -10.98 15.93 3.47
N SER A 262 -9.84 16.27 4.05
CA SER A 262 -9.26 17.62 3.96
C SER A 262 -8.27 17.77 2.81
N THR A 263 -7.59 16.67 2.46
CA THR A 263 -6.51 16.66 1.47
C THR A 263 -6.61 15.44 0.56
N ILE A 264 -6.42 15.64 -0.74
CA ILE A 264 -6.17 14.59 -1.73
C ILE A 264 -4.73 14.70 -2.20
N ILE A 265 -3.98 13.61 -2.15
CA ILE A 265 -2.60 13.53 -2.65
C ILE A 265 -2.60 12.62 -3.88
N LEU A 266 -2.15 13.14 -5.01
CA LEU A 266 -1.96 12.39 -6.24
C LEU A 266 -0.54 11.81 -6.26
N ALA A 267 -0.43 10.51 -6.50
CA ALA A 267 0.84 9.79 -6.59
C ALA A 267 0.78 8.81 -7.77
N GLY A 268 1.89 8.14 -8.08
CA GLY A 268 1.89 7.08 -9.09
C GLY A 268 2.22 7.57 -10.50
N SER A 269 2.03 6.75 -11.53
CA SER A 269 2.26 7.13 -12.92
C SER A 269 0.97 7.63 -13.57
N ALA A 270 0.92 8.93 -13.88
CA ALA A 270 -0.11 9.51 -14.73
C ALA A 270 0.50 10.67 -15.54
N PRO A 271 0.42 10.64 -16.89
CA PRO A 271 1.06 11.65 -17.75
C PRO A 271 0.43 13.05 -17.60
N ASP A 272 -0.80 13.12 -17.10
CA ASP A 272 -1.67 14.29 -17.07
C ASP A 272 -2.10 14.67 -15.63
N LYS A 273 -1.26 14.39 -14.62
CA LYS A 273 -1.56 14.71 -13.20
C LYS A 273 -1.95 16.16 -12.98
N GLU A 274 -1.31 17.12 -13.65
CA GLU A 274 -1.65 18.53 -13.50
C GLU A 274 -3.10 18.81 -13.92
N THR A 275 -3.55 18.22 -15.03
CA THR A 275 -4.95 18.32 -15.47
C THR A 275 -5.88 17.62 -14.49
N ILE A 276 -5.55 16.40 -14.04
CA ILE A 276 -6.34 15.66 -13.04
C ILE A 276 -6.50 16.50 -11.76
N LYS A 277 -5.41 17.11 -11.28
CA LYS A 277 -5.40 18.01 -10.13
C LYS A 277 -6.32 19.21 -10.33
N GLN A 278 -6.31 19.84 -11.50
CA GLN A 278 -7.22 20.95 -11.80
C GLN A 278 -8.69 20.52 -11.79
N GLN A 279 -9.00 19.36 -12.37
CA GLN A 279 -10.36 18.80 -12.40
C GLN A 279 -10.85 18.46 -10.99
N LEU A 280 -10.00 17.82 -10.17
CA LEU A 280 -10.33 17.52 -8.78
C LEU A 280 -10.48 18.77 -7.92
N ASN A 281 -9.61 19.77 -8.06
CA ASN A 281 -9.76 21.06 -7.36
C ASN A 281 -11.07 21.77 -7.73
N THR A 282 -11.47 21.70 -9.01
CA THR A 282 -12.73 22.28 -9.48
C THR A 282 -13.94 21.55 -8.89
N ALA A 283 -13.89 20.22 -8.85
CA ALA A 283 -14.96 19.39 -8.30
C ALA A 283 -15.06 19.49 -6.76
N PHE A 284 -13.92 19.63 -6.07
CA PHE A 284 -13.80 19.59 -4.62
C PHE A 284 -13.19 20.89 -4.06
N GLY A 285 -13.85 22.03 -4.25
CA GLY A 285 -13.30 23.35 -3.91
C GLY A 285 -12.92 23.63 -2.45
N GLN A 286 -13.20 22.71 -1.51
CA GLN A 286 -12.79 22.79 -0.10
C GLN A 286 -11.66 21.81 0.26
N VAL A 287 -11.29 20.92 -0.66
CA VAL A 287 -10.30 19.87 -0.45
C VAL A 287 -8.99 20.29 -1.10
N ASN A 288 -7.90 20.22 -0.35
CA ASN A 288 -6.59 20.57 -0.87
C ASN A 288 -6.04 19.44 -1.75
N VAL A 289 -5.88 19.65 -3.05
CA VAL A 289 -5.31 18.64 -3.96
C VAL A 289 -3.83 18.93 -4.22
N LEU A 290 -2.98 17.98 -3.83
CA LEU A 290 -1.52 18.06 -3.92
C LEU A 290 -0.96 16.88 -4.71
N GLU A 291 0.30 16.99 -5.14
CA GLU A 291 1.05 15.88 -5.70
C GLU A 291 2.07 15.37 -4.67
N LEU A 292 2.33 14.07 -4.68
CA LEU A 292 3.34 13.46 -3.83
C LEU A 292 4.73 13.81 -4.36
N ASP A 293 5.50 14.52 -3.55
CA ASP A 293 6.90 14.79 -3.83
C ASP A 293 7.78 13.73 -3.16
N VAL A 294 8.67 13.10 -3.93
CA VAL A 294 9.66 12.14 -3.41
C VAL A 294 11.08 12.50 -3.85
N GLN A 295 11.31 13.70 -4.40
CA GLN A 295 12.59 14.08 -5.01
C GLN A 295 13.76 13.97 -4.03
N GLU A 296 13.53 14.22 -2.74
CA GLU A 296 14.55 14.11 -1.69
C GLU A 296 15.16 12.69 -1.60
N TYR A 297 14.41 11.66 -2.00
CA TYR A 297 14.87 10.27 -1.98
C TYR A 297 15.69 9.92 -3.24
N PHE A 298 15.48 10.60 -4.36
CA PHE A 298 16.05 10.26 -5.67
C PHE A 298 17.25 11.15 -6.05
N THR A 299 18.08 11.52 -5.09
CA THR A 299 19.24 12.41 -5.32
C THR A 299 20.37 11.76 -6.12
N ALA A 300 20.49 10.43 -6.08
CA ALA A 300 21.57 9.68 -6.74
C ALA A 300 21.13 9.00 -8.05
N VAL A 301 19.83 9.01 -8.37
CA VAL A 301 19.25 8.30 -9.52
C VAL A 301 18.27 9.22 -10.24
N SER A 302 18.44 9.39 -11.55
CA SER A 302 17.43 10.04 -12.39
C SER A 302 16.40 9.01 -12.82
N SER A 303 15.13 9.27 -12.54
CA SER A 303 13.98 8.53 -13.07
C SER A 303 12.90 9.53 -13.42
N ASP A 304 12.26 9.33 -14.56
CA ASP A 304 11.00 10.00 -14.84
C ASP A 304 9.93 9.45 -13.89
N CYS A 305 9.00 10.31 -13.48
CA CYS A 305 7.88 9.94 -12.60
C CYS A 305 8.30 9.18 -11.33
N GLN A 306 9.19 9.78 -10.53
CA GLN A 306 9.77 9.16 -9.32
C GLN A 306 8.71 8.66 -8.32
N ASP A 307 7.58 9.33 -8.21
CA ASP A 307 6.49 8.97 -7.31
C ASP A 307 5.70 7.73 -7.75
N SER A 308 5.90 7.24 -8.99
CA SER A 308 5.47 5.89 -9.41
C SER A 308 6.15 4.76 -8.63
N TYR A 309 7.28 5.07 -7.98
CA TYR A 309 8.00 4.14 -7.11
C TYR A 309 7.65 4.31 -5.64
N ALA A 310 6.70 5.18 -5.25
CA ALA A 310 6.50 5.53 -3.85
C ALA A 310 6.10 4.34 -2.96
N ILE A 311 5.32 3.38 -3.46
CA ILE A 311 5.01 2.15 -2.70
C ILE A 311 6.29 1.33 -2.49
N ALA A 312 7.05 1.06 -3.56
CA ALA A 312 8.32 0.32 -3.48
C ALA A 312 9.35 1.03 -2.59
N LEU A 313 9.43 2.36 -2.63
CA LEU A 313 10.24 3.17 -1.74
C LEU A 313 9.79 3.03 -0.29
N GLY A 314 8.49 3.13 -0.02
CA GLY A 314 7.91 2.94 1.31
C GLY A 314 8.17 1.55 1.89
N LEU A 315 8.22 0.52 1.04
CA LEU A 315 8.65 -0.82 1.42
C LEU A 315 10.14 -0.87 1.75
N ALA A 316 10.99 -0.31 0.89
CA ALA A 316 12.44 -0.30 1.08
C ALA A 316 12.86 0.47 2.35
N LEU A 317 12.12 1.52 2.72
CA LEU A 317 12.31 2.32 3.93
C LEU A 317 11.94 1.57 5.23
N LYS A 318 11.37 0.37 5.14
CA LYS A 318 11.03 -0.44 6.31
C LYS A 318 12.28 -0.78 7.11
N GLY A 319 12.28 -0.42 8.40
CA GLY A 319 13.42 -0.62 9.28
C GLY A 319 14.55 0.42 9.17
N ALA A 320 14.45 1.38 8.24
CA ALA A 320 15.34 2.54 8.21
C ALA A 320 15.06 3.43 9.44
N ARG A 321 16.11 3.79 10.19
CA ARG A 321 15.97 4.65 11.36
C ARG A 321 15.45 6.02 10.94
N GLN A 322 14.51 6.57 11.71
CA GLN A 322 14.16 7.98 11.65
C GLN A 322 15.40 8.78 12.09
N SER A 323 15.92 9.64 11.21
CA SER A 323 17.05 10.53 11.49
C SER A 323 16.59 11.79 12.19
#